data_AF-A0A4R2HS13-F1
#
_entry.id   AF-A0A4R2HS13-F1
#
_cell.length_a   1.000
_cell.length_b   1.000
_cell.length_c   1.000
_cell.angle_alpha   90.00
_cell.angle_beta   90.00
_cell.angle_gamma   90.00
#
_symmetry.space_group_name_H-M   'P 1'
#
loop_
_entity.id
_entity.type
_entity.pdbx_description
1 polymer ?
#
loop_
_entity_poly.entity_id
_entity_poly.type
_entity_poly.pdbx_seq_one_letter_code
_entity_poly.pdbx_strand_id
1 'polypeptide(L)'
;MKNLRLPGQARWSGRLTSTALAIGLSAALGGVASAAPSGTAESAAAAQTGADTDAVTAASGEALTEGADQAVVGGADQAVSEAMGQVMAGGEEQAAGTRKVKWVYLTFDDGPSPRYTAQVLKILQTYKVRATFFVIGQNVKRYPALTRRADQRGHSVQSHTWSHPNLRKVNWSTFKYQIRTTDRYVRAQTGYTPRCLRPPYGATNRLVARRAATLGKTIKLWSVDPRDWTRPGKSVIARRVLANVRSGSVVLLHDGGGNRSQTVAALPTILKTLNARGYVFYPLWCR
;
A
#
# COMPACT_ATOMS: atom_id res chain seq x y z
N MET A 1 -51.95 38.83 -19.11
CA MET A 1 -53.15 38.32 -19.80
C MET A 1 -52.74 37.18 -20.72
N LYS A 2 -53.47 36.06 -20.62
CA LYS A 2 -53.62 34.93 -21.57
C LYS A 2 -52.53 33.85 -21.66
N ASN A 3 -52.92 32.70 -21.10
CA ASN A 3 -52.47 31.31 -21.27
C ASN A 3 -52.51 30.80 -22.72
N LEU A 4 -51.75 29.74 -23.04
CA LEU A 4 -52.15 28.51 -23.79
C LEU A 4 -50.93 27.57 -23.94
N ARG A 5 -50.78 26.53 -23.11
CA ARG A 5 -51.12 25.09 -23.29
C ARG A 5 -50.27 24.30 -24.33
N LEU A 6 -49.51 23.33 -23.79
CA LEU A 6 -48.92 22.09 -24.35
C LEU A 6 -50.04 21.10 -24.83
N PRO A 7 -49.82 20.01 -25.64
CA PRO A 7 -48.95 18.86 -25.29
C PRO A 7 -48.35 17.97 -26.42
N GLY A 8 -47.39 17.12 -26.03
CA GLY A 8 -46.92 15.97 -26.82
C GLY A 8 -46.26 14.91 -25.93
N GLN A 9 -47.06 13.94 -25.46
CA GLN A 9 -46.64 12.75 -24.73
C GLN A 9 -46.58 11.55 -25.69
N ALA A 10 -45.53 10.74 -25.62
CA ALA A 10 -45.52 9.39 -26.17
C ALA A 10 -45.37 8.38 -25.03
N ARG A 11 -46.44 7.58 -24.86
CA ARG A 11 -46.58 6.48 -23.89
C ARG A 11 -46.00 5.22 -24.54
N TRP A 12 -45.21 4.45 -23.79
CA TRP A 12 -44.99 3.04 -24.08
C TRP A 12 -45.50 2.23 -22.89
N SER A 13 -46.59 1.50 -23.12
CA SER A 13 -47.18 0.53 -22.21
C SER A 13 -47.07 -0.85 -22.87
N GLY A 14 -46.34 -1.77 -22.25
CA GLY A 14 -46.29 -3.18 -22.62
C GLY A 14 -46.29 -4.03 -21.36
N ARG A 15 -47.34 -4.84 -21.20
CA ARG A 15 -47.71 -5.58 -19.99
C ARG A 15 -46.86 -6.82 -19.76
N LEU A 16 -46.79 -7.18 -18.48
CA LEU A 16 -46.40 -8.48 -17.91
C LEU A 16 -47.33 -9.60 -18.40
N THR A 17 -46.77 -10.77 -18.70
CA THR A 17 -47.43 -12.06 -18.50
C THR A 17 -46.46 -13.04 -17.85
N SER A 18 -46.92 -13.66 -16.77
CA SER A 18 -46.25 -14.73 -16.04
C SER A 18 -46.50 -16.06 -16.75
N THR A 19 -45.49 -16.93 -16.80
CA THR A 19 -45.71 -18.37 -16.95
C THR A 19 -44.67 -19.11 -16.14
N ALA A 20 -45.12 -19.81 -15.11
CA ALA A 20 -44.36 -20.78 -14.37
C ALA A 20 -44.32 -22.10 -15.17
N LEU A 21 -43.15 -22.74 -15.22
CA LEU A 21 -43.07 -24.16 -15.58
C LEU A 21 -42.04 -24.82 -14.65
N ALA A 22 -42.52 -25.75 -13.85
CA ALA A 22 -41.75 -26.65 -13.01
C ALA A 22 -41.67 -28.01 -13.70
N ILE A 23 -40.46 -28.47 -14.01
CA ILE A 23 -40.06 -29.85 -14.36
C ILE A 23 -38.57 -29.88 -13.96
N GLY A 24 -37.96 -30.85 -13.30
CA GLY A 24 -38.32 -32.18 -12.81
C GLY A 24 -37.02 -32.77 -12.26
N LEU A 25 -37.16 -33.59 -11.22
CA LEU A 25 -36.11 -34.28 -10.49
C LEU A 25 -35.39 -35.33 -11.37
N SER A 26 -34.07 -35.46 -11.28
CA SER A 26 -33.37 -36.74 -11.52
C SER A 26 -32.02 -36.77 -10.83
N ALA A 27 -31.95 -37.62 -9.81
CA ALA A 27 -30.72 -38.11 -9.20
C ALA A 27 -30.17 -39.27 -10.04
N ALA A 28 -28.86 -39.33 -10.23
CA ALA A 28 -28.18 -40.54 -10.64
C ALA A 28 -26.93 -40.73 -9.77
N LEU A 29 -26.99 -41.78 -8.95
CA LEU A 29 -25.88 -42.46 -8.31
C LEU A 29 -25.02 -43.14 -9.38
N GLY A 30 -23.71 -43.17 -9.17
CA GLY A 30 -22.79 -43.91 -10.03
C GLY A 30 -21.34 -43.66 -9.64
N GLY A 31 -20.88 -44.35 -8.60
CA GLY A 31 -19.45 -44.48 -8.34
C GLY A 31 -18.84 -45.56 -9.22
N VAL A 32 -17.63 -45.33 -9.70
CA VAL A 32 -16.64 -46.41 -9.89
C VAL A 32 -15.25 -45.81 -9.72
N ALA A 33 -14.47 -46.45 -8.86
CA ALA A 33 -13.05 -46.23 -8.68
C ALA A 33 -12.26 -46.68 -9.92
N SER A 34 -11.14 -46.01 -10.22
CA SER A 34 -10.01 -46.69 -10.85
C SER A 34 -8.70 -45.89 -10.71
N ALA A 35 -7.72 -46.62 -10.16
CA ALA A 35 -6.29 -46.60 -10.45
C ALA A 35 -5.47 -45.30 -10.36
N ALA A 36 -4.60 -45.31 -9.35
CA ALA A 36 -3.33 -44.59 -9.34
C ALA A 36 -2.38 -45.11 -10.45
N PRO A 37 -1.46 -44.27 -10.95
CA PRO A 37 -0.20 -44.75 -11.47
C PRO A 37 0.91 -44.56 -10.43
N SER A 38 1.46 -45.69 -9.99
CA SER A 38 2.83 -45.82 -9.51
C SER A 38 3.79 -45.57 -10.67
N GLY A 39 4.69 -44.61 -10.52
CA GLY A 39 5.79 -44.34 -11.45
C GLY A 39 6.96 -43.71 -10.71
N THR A 40 7.98 -44.53 -10.48
CA THR A 40 9.28 -44.23 -9.86
C THR A 40 10.28 -43.66 -10.88
N ALA A 41 11.24 -42.90 -10.34
CA ALA A 41 12.56 -42.54 -10.92
C ALA A 41 12.51 -41.50 -12.08
N GLU A 42 13.45 -40.57 -12.25
CA GLU A 42 14.86 -40.53 -11.87
C GLU A 42 15.33 -39.13 -11.44
N SER A 43 16.30 -39.14 -10.54
CA SER A 43 17.21 -38.04 -10.24
C SER A 43 18.36 -38.09 -11.24
N ALA A 44 18.69 -36.97 -11.87
CA ALA A 44 20.00 -36.75 -12.48
C ALA A 44 20.57 -35.42 -11.98
N ALA A 45 21.55 -35.55 -11.09
CA ALA A 45 22.55 -34.53 -10.84
C ALA A 45 23.59 -34.59 -11.96
N ALA A 46 24.06 -33.43 -12.42
CA ALA A 46 25.36 -33.30 -13.06
C ALA A 46 25.94 -31.92 -12.71
N ALA A 47 27.03 -31.95 -11.95
CA ALA A 47 27.97 -30.86 -11.76
C ALA A 47 29.14 -31.06 -12.74
N GLN A 48 29.72 -29.95 -13.21
CA GLN A 48 31.13 -29.77 -13.62
C GLN A 48 31.28 -28.26 -13.92
N THR A 49 32.02 -27.47 -13.14
CA THR A 49 33.49 -27.29 -13.07
C THR A 49 34.14 -26.85 -14.38
N GLY A 50 34.79 -25.69 -14.33
CA GLY A 50 35.70 -25.20 -15.37
C GLY A 50 36.19 -23.81 -14.98
N ALA A 51 37.44 -23.75 -14.52
CA ALA A 51 38.19 -22.55 -14.18
C ALA A 51 38.69 -21.84 -15.44
N ASP A 52 38.97 -20.54 -15.35
CA ASP A 52 40.19 -19.99 -15.97
C ASP A 52 40.63 -18.68 -15.30
N THR A 53 41.94 -18.49 -15.28
CA THR A 53 42.75 -17.55 -14.51
C THR A 53 43.24 -16.34 -15.33
N ASP A 54 43.99 -15.47 -14.64
CA ASP A 54 44.94 -14.42 -15.09
C ASP A 54 44.35 -12.99 -15.25
N ALA A 55 44.65 -12.00 -14.39
CA ALA A 55 45.92 -11.26 -14.13
C ALA A 55 46.31 -10.38 -15.34
N VAL A 56 46.78 -9.12 -15.32
CA VAL A 56 47.59 -8.24 -14.43
C VAL A 56 47.31 -6.77 -14.91
N THR A 57 47.38 -5.66 -14.16
CA THR A 57 48.49 -4.67 -13.92
C THR A 57 47.79 -3.29 -13.84
N ALA A 58 47.87 -2.46 -12.79
CA ALA A 58 48.96 -1.66 -12.20
C ALA A 58 49.14 -0.25 -12.80
N ALA A 59 49.57 0.68 -11.91
CA ALA A 59 50.03 2.08 -12.10
C ALA A 59 48.98 3.20 -12.07
N SER A 60 49.16 4.40 -11.51
CA SER A 60 49.95 5.01 -10.40
C SER A 60 50.00 6.54 -10.62
N GLY A 61 50.08 7.35 -9.55
CA GLY A 61 50.64 8.73 -9.52
C GLY A 61 49.84 9.84 -10.26
N GLU A 62 49.87 11.13 -9.92
CA GLU A 62 50.70 11.93 -9.00
C GLU A 62 49.95 13.23 -8.60
N ALA A 63 50.52 13.93 -7.62
CA ALA A 63 50.09 15.22 -7.08
C ALA A 63 51.10 16.35 -7.42
N LEU A 64 50.80 17.55 -6.91
CA LEU A 64 51.62 18.80 -6.80
C LEU A 64 51.46 19.76 -8.01
N THR A 65 51.37 21.10 -7.88
CA THR A 65 52.09 22.06 -7.00
C THR A 65 51.34 23.40 -6.81
N GLU A 66 51.72 24.15 -5.76
CA GLU A 66 51.38 25.54 -5.40
C GLU A 66 52.08 26.64 -6.25
N GLY A 67 51.62 27.90 -6.12
CA GLY A 67 52.37 29.12 -6.48
C GLY A 67 51.54 30.41 -6.37
N ALA A 68 52.00 31.37 -5.56
CA ALA A 68 51.32 32.60 -5.10
C ALA A 68 51.68 33.88 -5.88
N ASP A 69 50.87 34.97 -5.77
CA ASP A 69 51.36 36.36 -5.73
C ASP A 69 50.35 37.39 -5.15
N GLN A 70 50.88 38.53 -4.68
CA GLN A 70 50.40 39.52 -3.69
C GLN A 70 49.46 40.65 -4.18
N ALA A 71 48.47 41.06 -3.37
CA ALA A 71 48.29 42.33 -2.59
C ALA A 71 47.76 43.61 -3.30
N VAL A 72 46.64 44.18 -2.82
CA VAL A 72 46.37 45.64 -2.70
C VAL A 72 45.35 45.97 -1.57
N VAL A 73 45.87 46.70 -0.58
CA VAL A 73 45.37 47.76 0.33
C VAL A 73 43.87 48.16 0.39
N GLY A 74 43.30 48.05 1.61
CA GLY A 74 42.65 49.11 2.40
C GLY A 74 41.46 49.91 1.84
N GLY A 75 40.29 49.75 2.49
CA GLY A 75 39.17 50.70 2.34
C GLY A 75 37.76 50.20 2.71
N ALA A 76 37.57 48.93 3.05
CA ALA A 76 36.22 48.35 3.18
C ALA A 76 35.72 48.14 4.62
N ASP A 77 36.56 48.23 5.65
CA ASP A 77 36.21 47.71 6.99
C ASP A 77 35.32 48.62 7.84
N GLN A 78 35.26 49.93 7.57
CA GLN A 78 34.41 50.84 8.36
C GLN A 78 32.96 50.91 7.88
N ALA A 79 32.69 50.69 6.59
CA ALA A 79 31.32 50.72 6.05
C ALA A 79 30.50 49.47 6.41
N VAL A 80 31.17 48.36 6.78
CA VAL A 80 30.50 47.10 7.16
C VAL A 80 30.01 47.15 8.60
N SER A 81 30.68 47.89 9.50
CA SER A 81 30.29 47.97 10.92
C SER A 81 29.00 48.76 11.17
N GLU A 82 28.73 49.82 10.39
CA GLU A 82 27.51 50.63 10.56
C GLU A 82 26.29 49.98 9.88
N ALA A 83 26.50 49.26 8.78
CA ALA A 83 25.45 48.46 8.14
C ALA A 83 24.98 47.29 9.02
N MET A 84 25.81 46.79 9.94
CA MET A 84 25.44 45.72 10.88
C MET A 84 24.72 46.22 12.15
N GLY A 85 24.77 47.53 12.45
CA GLY A 85 24.08 48.13 13.60
C GLY A 85 22.60 48.48 13.35
N GLN A 86 22.21 48.71 12.08
CA GLN A 86 20.88 49.20 11.73
C GLN A 86 19.87 48.10 11.34
N VAL A 87 20.30 46.84 11.20
CA VAL A 87 19.40 45.72 10.86
C VAL A 87 18.75 45.09 12.11
N MET A 88 19.11 45.54 13.31
CA MET A 88 18.64 44.97 14.58
C MET A 88 17.41 45.69 15.17
N ALA A 89 16.71 46.51 14.39
CA ALA A 89 15.53 47.24 14.85
C ALA A 89 14.40 47.19 13.80
N GLY A 90 13.78 46.03 13.61
CA GLY A 90 12.61 45.95 12.73
C GLY A 90 12.17 44.54 12.38
N GLY A 91 11.50 43.88 13.33
CA GLY A 91 10.82 42.63 13.04
C GLY A 91 10.65 41.82 14.31
N GLU A 92 9.45 41.87 14.88
CA GLU A 92 9.02 40.90 15.88
C GLU A 92 9.40 39.50 15.41
N GLU A 93 10.32 38.88 16.14
CA GLU A 93 10.63 37.48 16.02
C GLU A 93 9.37 36.69 16.41
N GLN A 94 8.48 36.49 15.44
CA GLN A 94 7.61 35.32 15.44
C GLN A 94 8.56 34.14 15.42
N ALA A 95 8.87 33.64 16.62
CA ALA A 95 9.61 32.42 16.86
C ALA A 95 9.15 31.40 15.81
N ALA A 96 10.04 31.15 14.84
CA ALA A 96 9.88 30.09 13.85
C ALA A 96 10.08 28.76 14.58
N GLY A 97 9.17 28.47 15.51
CA GLY A 97 9.08 27.18 16.16
C GLY A 97 8.96 26.17 15.04
N THR A 98 9.96 25.30 14.92
CA THR A 98 9.98 24.19 13.96
C THR A 98 8.66 23.46 14.08
N ARG A 99 7.70 23.78 13.21
CA ARG A 99 6.35 23.22 13.32
C ARG A 99 6.51 21.73 13.03
N LYS A 100 6.50 20.91 14.08
CA LYS A 100 6.68 19.45 13.95
C LYS A 100 5.77 18.95 12.84
N VAL A 101 6.36 18.44 11.77
CA VAL A 101 5.62 17.90 10.63
C VAL A 101 4.66 16.85 11.17
N LYS A 102 3.37 16.96 10.85
CA LYS A 102 2.39 15.92 11.18
C LYS A 102 2.42 14.92 10.04
N TRP A 103 2.44 13.63 10.34
CA TRP A 103 2.36 12.60 9.30
C TRP A 103 1.40 11.47 9.67
N VAL A 104 0.94 10.73 8.66
CA VAL A 104 0.02 9.60 8.82
C VAL A 104 0.32 8.53 7.77
N TYR A 105 0.15 7.27 8.17
CA TYR A 105 0.22 6.12 7.27
C TYR A 105 -1.20 5.64 6.96
N LEU A 106 -1.66 5.89 5.73
CA LEU A 106 -2.90 5.32 5.23
C LEU A 106 -2.63 3.90 4.74
N THR A 107 -3.37 2.91 5.22
CA THR A 107 -3.15 1.50 4.87
C THR A 107 -4.46 0.83 4.44
N PHE A 108 -4.37 -0.06 3.45
CA PHE A 108 -5.50 -0.79 2.89
C PHE A 108 -5.24 -2.29 2.90
N ASP A 109 -6.18 -3.05 3.48
CA ASP A 109 -6.13 -4.52 3.56
C ASP A 109 -7.08 -5.18 2.55
N ASP A 110 -6.82 -6.47 2.30
CA ASP A 110 -7.60 -7.43 1.53
C ASP A 110 -7.53 -7.32 0.00
N GLY A 111 -6.97 -6.24 -0.55
CA GLY A 111 -6.77 -6.08 -1.98
C GLY A 111 -5.75 -7.07 -2.60
N PRO A 112 -5.50 -6.97 -3.91
CA PRO A 112 -6.18 -6.09 -4.86
C PRO A 112 -7.59 -6.57 -5.26
N SER A 113 -8.54 -5.64 -5.31
CA SER A 113 -9.87 -5.80 -5.90
C SER A 113 -9.94 -5.05 -7.24
N PRO A 114 -10.49 -5.63 -8.31
CA PRO A 114 -10.59 -4.98 -9.61
C PRO A 114 -11.44 -3.71 -9.55
N ARG A 115 -12.45 -3.68 -8.68
CA ARG A 115 -13.37 -2.55 -8.51
C ARG A 115 -12.82 -1.50 -7.54
N TYR A 116 -12.50 -1.92 -6.32
CA TYR A 116 -12.25 -0.95 -5.24
C TYR A 116 -10.79 -0.50 -5.19
N THR A 117 -9.80 -1.38 -5.33
CA THR A 117 -8.39 -0.97 -5.40
C THR A 117 -8.14 0.00 -6.54
N ALA A 118 -8.74 -0.24 -7.73
CA ALA A 118 -8.63 0.68 -8.86
C ALA A 118 -9.19 2.08 -8.54
N GLN A 119 -10.33 2.16 -7.85
CA GLN A 119 -10.93 3.43 -7.41
C GLN A 119 -10.09 4.11 -6.33
N VAL A 120 -9.59 3.36 -5.35
CA VAL A 120 -8.68 3.87 -4.31
C VAL A 120 -7.43 4.46 -4.96
N LEU A 121 -6.75 3.73 -5.86
CA LEU A 121 -5.56 4.22 -6.56
C LEU A 121 -5.82 5.50 -7.37
N LYS A 122 -7.01 5.63 -7.98
CA LYS A 122 -7.42 6.86 -8.68
C LYS A 122 -7.56 8.03 -7.71
N ILE A 123 -8.25 7.83 -6.58
CA ILE A 123 -8.42 8.87 -5.56
C ILE A 123 -7.07 9.28 -4.98
N LEU A 124 -6.22 8.33 -4.58
CA LEU A 124 -4.89 8.62 -4.03
C LEU A 124 -4.04 9.45 -5.02
N GLN A 125 -4.12 9.12 -6.32
CA GLN A 125 -3.46 9.89 -7.37
C GLN A 125 -4.00 11.34 -7.47
N THR A 126 -5.33 11.53 -7.46
CA THR A 126 -5.95 12.85 -7.49
C THR A 126 -5.49 13.74 -6.33
N TYR A 127 -5.32 13.15 -5.15
CA TYR A 127 -4.87 13.87 -3.95
C TYR A 127 -3.34 13.88 -3.78
N LYS A 128 -2.57 13.30 -4.73
CA LYS A 128 -1.11 13.17 -4.67
C LYS A 128 -0.61 12.51 -3.38
N VAL A 129 -1.36 11.52 -2.89
CA VAL A 129 -1.07 10.80 -1.64
C VAL A 129 -0.49 9.42 -1.93
N ARG A 130 0.51 9.02 -1.15
CA ARG A 130 1.04 7.65 -1.13
C ARG A 130 0.52 6.89 0.09
N ALA A 131 0.20 5.61 -0.10
CA ALA A 131 -0.36 4.74 0.93
C ALA A 131 0.36 3.37 0.97
N THR A 132 -0.11 2.49 1.84
CA THR A 132 0.36 1.10 1.94
C THR A 132 -0.78 0.13 1.64
N PHE A 133 -0.53 -0.90 0.85
CA PHE A 133 -1.48 -1.95 0.54
C PHE A 133 -0.97 -3.27 1.09
N PHE A 134 -1.66 -3.83 2.09
CA PHE A 134 -1.41 -5.18 2.57
C PHE A 134 -2.28 -6.14 1.74
N VAL A 135 -1.65 -6.80 0.78
CA VAL A 135 -2.36 -7.56 -0.25
C VAL A 135 -2.46 -9.05 0.09
N ILE A 136 -3.59 -9.65 -0.25
CA ILE A 136 -3.81 -11.10 -0.21
C ILE A 136 -3.18 -11.71 -1.47
N GLY A 137 -2.32 -12.71 -1.32
CA GLY A 137 -1.57 -13.30 -2.42
C GLY A 137 -2.45 -13.91 -3.53
N GLN A 138 -3.56 -14.56 -3.18
CA GLN A 138 -4.55 -15.04 -4.16
C GLN A 138 -5.09 -13.91 -5.04
N ASN A 139 -5.31 -12.73 -4.47
CA ASN A 139 -5.78 -11.56 -5.21
C ASN A 139 -4.66 -10.97 -6.08
N VAL A 140 -3.41 -10.96 -5.62
CA VAL A 140 -2.26 -10.56 -6.45
C VAL A 140 -2.13 -11.48 -7.67
N LYS A 141 -2.28 -12.80 -7.48
CA LYS A 141 -2.28 -13.77 -8.60
C LYS A 141 -3.38 -13.45 -9.62
N ARG A 142 -4.58 -13.07 -9.15
CA ARG A 142 -5.73 -12.80 -10.01
C ARG A 142 -5.68 -11.43 -10.69
N TYR A 143 -5.11 -10.43 -10.03
CA TYR A 143 -5.07 -9.05 -10.52
C TYR A 143 -3.65 -8.44 -10.44
N PRO A 144 -2.64 -9.06 -11.08
CA PRO A 144 -1.24 -8.67 -10.95
C PRO A 144 -0.96 -7.24 -11.40
N ALA A 145 -1.69 -6.77 -12.43
CA ALA A 145 -1.56 -5.42 -12.96
C ALA A 145 -1.91 -4.32 -11.94
N LEU A 146 -2.84 -4.58 -11.01
CA LEU A 146 -3.17 -3.60 -9.97
C LEU A 146 -2.06 -3.49 -8.92
N THR A 147 -1.45 -4.61 -8.56
CA THR A 147 -0.30 -4.62 -7.64
C THR A 147 0.88 -3.87 -8.24
N ARG A 148 1.26 -4.16 -9.50
CA ARG A 148 2.31 -3.41 -10.22
C ARG A 148 1.98 -1.92 -10.32
N ARG A 149 0.73 -1.57 -10.64
CA ARG A 149 0.30 -0.17 -10.73
C ARG A 149 0.41 0.56 -9.39
N ALA A 150 0.10 -0.10 -8.27
CA ALA A 150 0.24 0.49 -6.95
C ALA A 150 1.70 0.84 -6.65
N ASP A 151 2.61 -0.09 -6.94
CA ASP A 151 4.06 0.10 -6.76
C ASP A 151 4.62 1.20 -7.68
N GLN A 152 4.31 1.18 -8.98
CA GLN A 152 4.72 2.21 -9.95
C GLN A 152 4.25 3.62 -9.59
N ARG A 153 3.21 3.75 -8.74
CA ARG A 153 2.70 5.03 -8.23
C ARG A 153 3.30 5.42 -6.87
N GLY A 154 4.35 4.72 -6.44
CA GLY A 154 5.08 4.99 -5.21
C GLY A 154 4.35 4.56 -3.93
N HIS A 155 3.35 3.68 -4.03
CA HIS A 155 2.74 3.07 -2.84
C HIS A 155 3.59 1.89 -2.35
N SER A 156 3.54 1.62 -1.06
CA SER A 156 4.15 0.40 -0.50
C SER A 156 3.17 -0.76 -0.65
N VAL A 157 3.61 -1.86 -1.26
CA VAL A 157 2.86 -3.13 -1.32
C VAL A 157 3.50 -4.12 -0.34
N GLN A 158 2.70 -4.64 0.60
CA GLN A 158 3.14 -5.51 1.69
C GLN A 158 2.25 -6.75 1.84
N SER A 159 2.66 -7.73 2.65
CA SER A 159 2.01 -9.05 2.69
C SER A 159 0.84 -9.10 3.68
N HIS A 160 -0.31 -9.62 3.22
CA HIS A 160 -1.47 -9.96 4.04
C HIS A 160 -1.82 -11.45 3.95
N THR A 161 -0.80 -12.32 3.87
CA THR A 161 -0.91 -13.78 3.69
C THR A 161 -1.45 -14.18 2.32
N TRP A 162 -1.56 -15.49 2.05
CA TRP A 162 -1.98 -16.02 0.76
C TRP A 162 -3.49 -16.06 0.62
N SER A 163 -4.18 -16.53 1.66
CA SER A 163 -5.63 -16.80 1.64
C SER A 163 -6.34 -16.31 2.91
N HIS A 164 -5.75 -15.36 3.62
CA HIS A 164 -6.34 -14.71 4.80
C HIS A 164 -6.69 -15.63 6.00
N PRO A 165 -5.90 -16.68 6.35
CA PRO A 165 -6.19 -17.49 7.53
C PRO A 165 -5.81 -16.76 8.83
N ASN A 166 -6.47 -17.13 9.93
CA ASN A 166 -6.01 -16.73 11.26
C ASN A 166 -4.68 -17.45 11.60
N LEU A 167 -3.57 -16.69 11.58
CA LEU A 167 -2.22 -17.24 11.74
C LEU A 167 -1.95 -17.88 13.11
N ARG A 168 -2.78 -17.61 14.14
CA ARG A 168 -2.68 -18.29 15.44
C ARG A 168 -3.14 -19.76 15.39
N LYS A 169 -3.91 -20.12 14.36
CA LYS A 169 -4.56 -21.44 14.24
C LYS A 169 -3.89 -22.38 13.24
N VAL A 170 -2.79 -21.95 12.61
CA VAL A 170 -2.12 -22.74 11.57
C VAL A 170 -0.79 -23.32 12.05
N ASN A 171 -0.43 -24.49 11.53
CA ASN A 171 0.88 -25.09 11.77
C ASN A 171 1.99 -24.30 11.02
N TRP A 172 3.25 -24.65 11.28
CA TRP A 172 4.40 -23.93 10.71
C TRP A 172 4.47 -24.03 9.18
N SER A 173 4.19 -25.20 8.61
CA SER A 173 4.22 -25.40 7.15
C SER A 173 3.23 -24.48 6.46
N THR A 174 1.98 -24.45 6.95
CA THR A 174 0.95 -23.54 6.44
C THR A 174 1.33 -22.08 6.65
N PHE A 175 1.85 -21.70 7.81
CA PHE A 175 2.33 -20.33 8.07
C PHE A 175 3.38 -19.89 7.04
N LYS A 176 4.39 -20.74 6.82
CA LYS A 176 5.48 -20.50 5.87
C LYS A 176 4.96 -20.39 4.44
N TYR A 177 4.04 -21.28 4.04
CA TYR A 177 3.38 -21.24 2.74
C TYR A 177 2.61 -19.93 2.54
N GLN A 178 1.80 -19.53 3.52
CA GLN A 178 0.99 -18.31 3.47
C GLN A 178 1.82 -17.05 3.24
N ILE A 179 3.04 -17.00 3.79
CA ILE A 179 3.91 -15.84 3.66
C ILE A 179 4.76 -15.94 2.38
N ARG A 180 5.51 -17.02 2.19
CA ARG A 180 6.46 -17.15 1.06
C ARG A 180 5.77 -17.15 -0.29
N THR A 181 4.58 -17.74 -0.39
CA THR A 181 3.82 -17.74 -1.64
C THR A 181 3.37 -16.32 -1.98
N THR A 182 2.80 -15.57 -1.02
CA THR A 182 2.44 -14.16 -1.25
C THR A 182 3.66 -13.31 -1.61
N ASP A 183 4.78 -13.49 -0.92
CA ASP A 183 6.01 -12.75 -1.21
C ASP A 183 6.49 -12.97 -2.64
N ARG A 184 6.43 -14.20 -3.14
CA ARG A 184 6.81 -14.54 -4.53
C ARG A 184 5.95 -13.78 -5.53
N TYR A 185 4.63 -13.80 -5.34
CA TYR A 185 3.71 -13.13 -6.25
C TYR A 185 3.84 -11.60 -6.19
N VAL A 186 4.06 -11.02 -5.00
CA VAL A 186 4.30 -9.58 -4.88
C VAL A 186 5.63 -9.19 -5.53
N ARG A 187 6.73 -9.90 -5.22
CA ARG A 187 8.05 -9.64 -5.83
C ARG A 187 8.01 -9.67 -7.35
N ALA A 188 7.26 -10.60 -7.93
CA ALA A 188 7.10 -10.68 -9.39
C ALA A 188 6.44 -9.43 -10.00
N GLN A 189 5.70 -8.63 -9.21
CA GLN A 189 5.05 -7.41 -9.69
C GLN A 189 5.78 -6.12 -9.30
N THR A 190 6.58 -6.13 -8.23
CA THR A 190 7.18 -4.93 -7.63
C THR A 190 8.70 -4.95 -7.55
N GLY A 191 9.35 -6.06 -7.92
CA GLY A 191 10.81 -6.21 -7.85
C GLY A 191 11.39 -6.42 -6.44
N TYR A 192 10.59 -6.32 -5.37
CA TYR A 192 11.07 -6.51 -3.99
C TYR A 192 10.20 -7.49 -3.22
N THR A 193 10.76 -8.12 -2.18
CA THR A 193 9.97 -8.92 -1.24
C THR A 193 9.38 -8.05 -0.14
N PRO A 194 8.06 -8.14 0.12
CA PRO A 194 7.44 -7.53 1.28
C PRO A 194 8.19 -7.83 2.57
N ARG A 195 8.53 -6.82 3.37
CA ARG A 195 9.14 -7.02 4.70
C ARG A 195 8.13 -6.81 5.81
N CYS A 196 7.05 -6.09 5.54
CA CYS A 196 5.93 -6.01 6.46
C CYS A 196 4.97 -7.18 6.25
N LEU A 197 4.50 -7.72 7.37
CA LEU A 197 3.37 -8.64 7.44
C LEU A 197 2.29 -8.01 8.30
N ARG A 198 1.06 -7.96 7.79
CA ARG A 198 -0.11 -7.73 8.65
C ARG A 198 -0.85 -9.06 8.79
N PRO A 199 -0.94 -9.65 9.99
CA PRO A 199 -1.73 -10.85 10.20
C PRO A 199 -3.23 -10.56 9.98
N PRO A 200 -3.95 -11.43 9.23
CA PRO A 200 -5.40 -11.37 9.13
C PRO A 200 -6.08 -11.19 10.49
N TYR A 201 -7.12 -10.36 10.54
CA TYR A 201 -7.87 -10.02 11.76
C TYR A 201 -7.05 -9.33 12.86
N GLY A 202 -5.80 -8.93 12.59
CA GLY A 202 -4.85 -8.50 13.62
C GLY A 202 -4.43 -9.65 14.56
N ALA A 203 -4.71 -10.89 14.19
CA ALA A 203 -4.52 -12.06 15.03
C ALA A 203 -3.03 -12.43 15.17
N THR A 204 -2.40 -11.98 16.25
CA THR A 204 -0.99 -12.25 16.56
C THR A 204 -0.79 -12.72 18.01
N ASN A 205 0.35 -13.36 18.28
CA ASN A 205 0.85 -13.74 19.59
C ASN A 205 2.38 -13.94 19.51
N ARG A 206 3.05 -14.33 20.61
CA ARG A 206 4.51 -14.56 20.63
C ARG A 206 4.97 -15.57 19.58
N LEU A 207 4.20 -16.64 19.35
CA LEU A 207 4.53 -17.66 18.34
C LEU A 207 4.45 -17.10 16.92
N VAL A 208 3.38 -16.36 16.59
CA VAL A 208 3.22 -15.69 15.29
C VAL A 208 4.34 -14.67 15.06
N ALA A 209 4.69 -13.87 16.08
CA ALA A 209 5.79 -12.91 16.00
C ALA A 209 7.14 -13.59 15.74
N ARG A 210 7.47 -14.66 16.48
CA ARG A 210 8.70 -15.43 16.26
C ARG A 210 8.77 -16.03 14.86
N ARG A 211 7.67 -16.67 14.42
CA ARG A 211 7.56 -17.26 13.09
C ARG A 211 7.68 -16.22 11.97
N ALA A 212 7.11 -15.04 12.15
CA ALA A 212 7.25 -13.92 11.23
C ALA A 212 8.71 -13.45 11.15
N ALA A 213 9.37 -13.29 12.30
CA ALA A 213 10.78 -12.91 12.37
C ALA A 213 11.71 -13.94 11.69
N THR A 214 11.48 -15.25 11.87
CA THR A 214 12.20 -16.32 11.16
C THR A 214 12.10 -16.21 9.63
N LEU A 215 11.05 -15.56 9.12
CA LEU A 215 10.84 -15.32 7.68
C LEU A 215 11.22 -13.89 7.26
N GLY A 216 11.96 -13.16 8.10
CA GLY A 216 12.38 -11.78 7.84
C GLY A 216 11.23 -10.78 7.77
N LYS A 217 10.12 -11.05 8.46
CA LYS A 217 8.94 -10.18 8.50
C LYS A 217 8.86 -9.37 9.79
N THR A 218 8.51 -8.11 9.65
CA THR A 218 8.05 -7.26 10.75
C THR A 218 6.53 -7.21 10.76
N ILE A 219 5.92 -7.51 11.91
CA ILE A 219 4.46 -7.38 12.06
C ILE A 219 4.07 -5.90 12.16
N LYS A 220 3.09 -5.47 11.37
CA LYS A 220 2.55 -4.11 11.39
C LYS A 220 1.04 -4.11 11.57
N LEU A 221 0.60 -3.64 12.73
CA LEU A 221 -0.82 -3.42 13.04
C LEU A 221 -1.22 -1.98 12.68
N TRP A 222 -2.25 -1.47 13.34
CA TRP A 222 -2.79 -0.13 13.16
C TRP A 222 -3.05 0.52 14.51
N SER A 223 -3.17 1.85 14.52
CA SER A 223 -3.54 2.64 15.69
C SER A 223 -4.95 3.24 15.57
N VAL A 224 -5.51 3.29 14.36
CA VAL A 224 -6.84 3.84 14.09
C VAL A 224 -7.62 2.82 13.25
N ASP A 225 -8.77 2.39 13.78
CA ASP A 225 -9.70 1.47 13.11
C ASP A 225 -11.10 2.11 13.02
N PRO A 226 -11.54 2.55 11.83
CA PRO A 226 -12.89 3.08 11.65
C PRO A 226 -13.96 1.99 11.52
N ARG A 227 -13.57 0.71 11.46
CA ARG A 227 -14.43 -0.45 11.18
C ARG A 227 -15.20 -0.30 9.88
N ASP A 228 -14.50 0.11 8.81
CA ASP A 228 -15.10 0.34 7.50
C ASP A 228 -15.68 -0.95 6.88
N TRP A 229 -15.10 -2.11 7.23
CA TRP A 229 -15.58 -3.44 6.84
C TRP A 229 -17.01 -3.75 7.33
N THR A 230 -17.49 -3.11 8.40
CA THR A 230 -18.89 -3.28 8.87
C THR A 230 -19.89 -2.44 8.06
N ARG A 231 -19.41 -1.65 7.10
CA ARG A 231 -20.19 -0.72 6.27
C ARG A 231 -21.06 0.28 7.08
N PRO A 232 -20.48 1.04 8.04
CA PRO A 232 -21.23 1.94 8.92
C PRO A 232 -21.66 3.27 8.28
N GLY A 233 -21.35 3.50 7.00
CA GLY A 233 -21.60 4.73 6.26
C GLY A 233 -20.33 5.59 6.10
N LYS A 234 -20.18 6.26 4.94
CA LYS A 234 -18.98 7.05 4.59
C LYS A 234 -18.65 8.14 5.63
N SER A 235 -19.68 8.83 6.14
CA SER A 235 -19.50 9.91 7.12
C SER A 235 -19.02 9.37 8.47
N VAL A 236 -19.48 8.17 8.87
CA VAL A 236 -19.04 7.51 10.11
C VAL A 236 -17.58 7.06 9.99
N ILE A 237 -17.20 6.50 8.84
CA ILE A 237 -15.81 6.12 8.54
C ILE A 237 -14.90 7.36 8.65
N ALA A 238 -15.23 8.43 7.92
CA ALA A 238 -14.44 9.66 7.92
C ALA A 238 -14.32 10.27 9.32
N ARG A 239 -15.43 10.36 10.07
CA ARG A 239 -15.44 10.88 11.44
C ARG A 239 -14.54 10.06 12.37
N ARG A 240 -14.65 8.73 12.34
CA ARG A 240 -13.83 7.84 13.19
C ARG A 240 -12.34 7.96 12.88
N VAL A 241 -11.96 8.06 11.60
CA VAL A 241 -10.57 8.35 11.23
C VAL A 241 -10.16 9.70 11.80
N LEU A 242 -10.85 10.78 11.43
CA LEU A 242 -10.45 12.16 11.73
C LEU A 242 -10.46 12.52 13.22
N ALA A 243 -11.24 11.81 14.04
CA ALA A 243 -11.27 11.99 15.49
C ALA A 243 -10.10 11.31 16.22
N ASN A 244 -9.49 10.28 15.62
CA ASN A 244 -8.49 9.45 16.29
C ASN A 244 -7.08 9.55 15.68
N VAL A 245 -6.92 10.22 14.55
CA VAL A 245 -5.59 10.43 13.93
C VAL A 245 -4.76 11.39 14.78
N ARG A 246 -3.54 10.96 15.10
CA ARG A 246 -2.43 11.77 15.60
C ARG A 246 -1.22 11.62 14.67
N SER A 247 -0.20 12.46 14.83
CA SER A 247 1.05 12.28 14.06
C SER A 247 1.63 10.89 14.30
N GLY A 248 2.01 10.19 13.23
CA GLY A 248 2.49 8.82 13.26
C GLY A 248 1.40 7.73 13.28
N SER A 249 0.11 8.08 13.27
CA SER A 249 -0.96 7.09 13.22
C SER A 249 -0.87 6.19 11.97
N VAL A 250 -1.21 4.92 12.16
CA VAL A 250 -1.43 3.95 11.09
C VAL A 250 -2.93 3.69 11.02
N VAL A 251 -3.56 4.10 9.93
CA VAL A 251 -5.01 3.98 9.71
C VAL A 251 -5.29 2.69 8.94
N LEU A 252 -6.10 1.81 9.52
CA LEU A 252 -6.62 0.62 8.84
C LEU A 252 -7.86 1.00 8.02
N LEU A 253 -7.82 0.68 6.73
CA LEU A 253 -8.95 0.67 5.81
C LEU A 253 -8.87 -0.60 4.97
N HIS A 254 -9.88 -0.86 4.14
CA HIS A 254 -9.90 -2.01 3.27
C HIS A 254 -10.29 -1.65 1.84
N ASP A 255 -9.61 -2.26 0.88
CA ASP A 255 -9.92 -2.15 -0.55
C ASP A 255 -10.27 -3.51 -1.18
N GLY A 256 -10.28 -4.59 -0.40
CA GLY A 256 -10.77 -5.92 -0.81
C GLY A 256 -11.78 -6.53 0.16
N GLY A 257 -11.99 -7.85 0.10
CA GLY A 257 -12.80 -8.57 1.10
C GLY A 257 -14.30 -8.26 1.11
N GLY A 258 -14.90 -7.87 -0.02
CA GLY A 258 -16.33 -7.57 -0.13
C GLY A 258 -16.61 -6.14 -0.60
N ASN A 259 -17.80 -5.60 -0.28
CA ASN A 259 -18.23 -4.27 -0.73
C ASN A 259 -17.54 -3.16 0.08
N ARG A 260 -16.66 -2.39 -0.59
CA ARG A 260 -15.92 -1.25 -0.02
C ARG A 260 -16.32 0.11 -0.59
N SER A 261 -17.54 0.24 -1.11
CA SER A 261 -18.02 1.51 -1.68
C SER A 261 -18.01 2.66 -0.67
N GLN A 262 -18.32 2.39 0.59
CA GLN A 262 -18.33 3.40 1.65
C GLN A 262 -16.92 3.85 2.04
N THR A 263 -15.93 2.94 2.03
CA THR A 263 -14.52 3.27 2.22
C THR A 263 -14.05 4.21 1.11
N VAL A 264 -14.30 3.84 -0.14
CA VAL A 264 -13.98 4.66 -1.32
C VAL A 264 -14.63 6.04 -1.20
N ALA A 265 -15.91 6.11 -0.84
CA ALA A 265 -16.64 7.36 -0.71
C ALA A 265 -16.20 8.23 0.48
N ALA A 266 -15.56 7.66 1.51
CA ALA A 266 -15.04 8.39 2.67
C ALA A 266 -13.65 9.02 2.40
N LEU A 267 -12.86 8.45 1.49
CA LEU A 267 -11.49 8.89 1.22
C LEU A 267 -11.37 10.38 0.87
N PRO A 268 -12.18 10.97 -0.04
CA PRO A 268 -12.07 12.40 -0.36
C PRO A 268 -12.15 13.30 0.88
N THR A 269 -13.08 13.04 1.80
CA THR A 269 -13.22 13.79 3.04
C THR A 269 -12.01 13.59 3.95
N ILE A 270 -11.55 12.35 4.14
CA ILE A 270 -10.38 12.04 4.98
C ILE A 270 -9.14 12.78 4.45
N LEU A 271 -8.85 12.64 3.16
CA LEU A 271 -7.65 13.19 2.53
C LEU A 271 -7.67 14.72 2.55
N LYS A 272 -8.79 15.34 2.15
CA LYS A 272 -8.95 16.81 2.16
C LYS A 272 -8.76 17.38 3.57
N THR A 273 -9.40 16.78 4.58
CA THR A 273 -9.34 17.30 5.94
C THR A 273 -7.98 17.08 6.60
N LEU A 274 -7.33 15.93 6.40
CA LEU A 274 -5.99 15.70 6.95
C LEU A 274 -4.95 16.62 6.30
N ASN A 275 -5.04 16.84 4.98
CA ASN A 275 -4.18 17.80 4.29
C ASN A 275 -4.37 19.23 4.84
N ALA A 276 -5.62 19.68 5.02
CA ALA A 276 -5.92 20.99 5.61
C ALA A 276 -5.41 21.12 7.07
N ARG A 277 -5.27 20.01 7.80
CA ARG A 277 -4.70 19.96 9.16
C ARG A 277 -3.16 19.86 9.17
N GLY A 278 -2.52 19.90 7.99
CA GLY A 278 -1.06 19.86 7.85
C GLY A 278 -0.44 18.47 7.95
N TYR A 279 -1.22 17.39 7.71
CA TYR A 279 -0.66 16.03 7.68
C TYR A 279 -0.04 15.70 6.32
N VAL A 280 1.17 15.17 6.36
CA VAL A 280 1.84 14.53 5.22
C VAL A 280 1.56 13.02 5.24
N PHE A 281 1.45 12.41 4.07
CA PHE A 281 1.18 10.99 3.94
C PHE A 281 2.42 10.24 3.50
N TYR A 282 2.79 9.20 4.25
CA TYR A 282 3.90 8.33 3.91
C TYR A 282 3.44 6.89 3.69
N PRO A 283 4.02 6.18 2.72
CA PRO A 283 3.91 4.73 2.67
C PRO A 283 4.69 4.12 3.84
N LEU A 284 4.16 3.05 4.42
CA LEU A 284 4.77 2.32 5.53
C LEU A 284 5.69 1.25 4.96
N TRP A 285 6.94 1.25 5.43
CA TRP A 285 7.96 0.27 5.08
C TRP A 285 8.50 -0.43 6.34
N CYS A 286 9.04 -1.63 6.16
CA CYS A 286 9.71 -2.39 7.20
C CYS A 286 11.17 -2.63 6.77
N ARG A 287 12.08 -2.45 7.72
CA ARG A 287 13.52 -2.65 7.54
C ARG A 287 13.95 -4.05 7.97
#